data_AF-A0A433QM50-F1
#
_entry.id   AF-A0A433QM50-F1
#
_cell.length_a   1.000
_cell.length_b   1.000
_cell.length_c   1.000
_cell.angle_alpha   90.00
_cell.angle_beta   90.00
_cell.angle_gamma   90.00
#
_symmetry.space_group_name_H-M   'P 1'
#
loop_
_entity.id
_entity.type
_entity.pdbx_description
1 polymer ?
#
loop_
_entity_poly.entity_id
_entity_poly.type
_entity_poly.pdbx_seq_one_letter_code
_entity_poly.pdbx_strand_id
1 'polypeptide(L)'
;MLEAIKLMKDSNMELIILSDSNTVYIGIILKAYGVSDLFTAAITNPGHFDDAGRLHIRRRVPPEEPHGCTMGCALNICKGQELSQYLSTRPPFNQIIYVGDGTNDFCPATRLSSTDLLLPRLDKALANTLRTNPAMAREVKAEILYWRDGDTVLEIVRERVLQQAVIEKGR
;
A
#
# COMPACT_ATOMS: atom_id res chain seq x y z
N MET A 1 8.72 11.03 -4.36
CA MET A 1 8.38 9.61 -4.05
C MET A 1 9.62 8.84 -3.61
N LEU A 2 10.70 8.78 -4.42
CA LEU A 2 11.95 8.15 -3.96
C LEU A 2 12.47 8.76 -2.65
N GLU A 3 12.42 10.09 -2.51
CA GLU A 3 12.79 10.78 -1.28
C GLU A 3 11.87 10.43 -0.10
N ALA A 4 10.56 10.29 -0.34
CA ALA A 4 9.62 9.87 0.69
C ALA A 4 9.92 8.44 1.18
N ILE A 5 10.21 7.52 0.25
CA ILE A 5 10.62 6.14 0.56
C ILE A 5 11.87 6.12 1.44
N LYS A 6 12.90 6.89 1.06
CA LYS A 6 14.15 7.00 1.83
C LYS A 6 13.89 7.57 3.23
N LEU A 7 13.13 8.67 3.33
CA LEU A 7 12.78 9.28 4.62
C LEU A 7 12.03 8.30 5.53
N MET A 8 11.05 7.56 5.01
CA MET A 8 10.33 6.56 5.79
C MET A 8 11.30 5.49 6.32
N LYS A 9 12.20 5.00 5.48
CA LYS A 9 13.18 3.98 5.88
C LYS A 9 14.17 4.49 6.92
N ASP A 10 14.70 5.70 6.73
CA ASP A 10 15.61 6.36 7.68
C ASP A 10 14.92 6.65 9.03
N SER A 11 13.59 6.76 9.02
CA SER A 11 12.74 6.91 10.20
C SER A 11 12.28 5.57 10.79
N ASN A 12 12.96 4.47 10.46
CA ASN A 12 12.70 3.12 10.94
C ASN A 12 11.28 2.58 10.65
N MET A 13 10.65 3.06 9.57
CA MET A 13 9.37 2.52 9.12
C MET A 13 9.56 1.22 8.33
N GLU A 14 8.61 0.30 8.50
CA GLU A 14 8.53 -0.89 7.67
C GLU A 14 7.81 -0.56 6.35
N LEU A 15 8.45 -0.88 5.23
CA LEU A 15 7.92 -0.59 3.90
C LEU A 15 7.50 -1.88 3.20
N ILE A 16 6.25 -1.95 2.76
CA ILE A 16 5.76 -3.03 1.92
C ILE A 16 5.13 -2.51 0.64
N ILE A 17 5.15 -3.34 -0.40
CA ILE A 17 4.41 -3.11 -1.63
C ILE A 17 3.24 -4.09 -1.65
N LEU A 18 2.04 -3.57 -1.86
CA LEU A 18 0.83 -4.37 -2.04
C LEU A 18 0.20 -4.03 -3.39
N SER A 19 0.38 -4.92 -4.37
CA SER A 19 0.17 -4.58 -5.77
C SER A 19 -0.51 -5.68 -6.56
N ASP A 20 -1.34 -5.24 -7.51
CA ASP A 20 -2.02 -6.08 -8.49
C ASP A 20 -1.15 -6.36 -9.74
N SER A 21 0.13 -5.97 -9.70
CA SER A 21 1.12 -6.24 -10.75
C SER A 21 1.71 -7.64 -10.61
N ASN A 22 3.03 -7.81 -10.71
CA ASN A 22 3.71 -9.08 -10.46
C ASN A 22 5.15 -8.87 -9.95
N THR A 23 5.72 -9.92 -9.36
CA THR A 23 7.07 -9.88 -8.76
C THR A 23 8.17 -9.47 -9.73
N VAL A 24 8.08 -9.88 -11.01
CA VAL A 24 9.10 -9.56 -12.03
C VAL A 24 9.07 -8.06 -12.35
N TYR A 25 7.90 -7.52 -12.68
CA TYR A 25 7.76 -6.11 -13.04
C TYR A 25 8.17 -5.18 -11.90
N ILE A 26 7.70 -5.47 -10.68
CA ILE A 26 8.07 -4.71 -9.48
C ILE A 26 9.58 -4.80 -9.24
N GLY A 27 10.16 -6.00 -9.31
CA GLY A 27 11.59 -6.20 -9.11
C GLY A 27 12.45 -5.41 -10.10
N ILE A 28 12.05 -5.34 -11.37
CA ILE A 28 12.75 -4.53 -12.39
C ILE A 28 12.75 -3.05 -12.01
N ILE A 29 11.60 -2.49 -11.62
CA ILE A 29 11.48 -1.09 -11.23
C ILE A 29 12.33 -0.79 -10.00
N LEU A 30 12.21 -1.59 -8.94
CA LEU A 30 12.96 -1.38 -7.70
C LEU A 30 14.47 -1.49 -7.91
N LYS A 31 14.92 -2.39 -8.79
CA LYS A 31 16.33 -2.53 -9.16
C LYS A 31 16.81 -1.32 -9.95
N ALA A 32 16.03 -0.85 -10.92
CA ALA A 32 16.39 0.31 -11.74
C ALA A 32 16.57 1.59 -10.90
N TYR A 33 15.80 1.74 -9.82
CA TYR A 33 15.92 2.88 -8.90
C TYR A 33 16.83 2.62 -7.68
N GLY A 34 17.39 1.42 -7.53
CA GLY A 34 18.30 1.09 -6.43
C GLY A 34 17.64 1.16 -5.05
N VAL A 35 16.38 0.72 -4.93
CA VAL A 35 15.59 0.80 -3.68
C VAL A 35 14.99 -0.55 -3.26
N SER A 36 15.50 -1.65 -3.80
CA SER A 36 14.94 -3.00 -3.54
C SER A 36 15.07 -3.42 -2.08
N ASP A 37 16.18 -3.04 -1.44
CA ASP A 37 16.55 -3.31 -0.05
C ASP A 37 15.77 -2.47 0.97
N LEU A 38 15.08 -1.41 0.53
CA LEU A 38 14.27 -0.57 1.41
C LEU A 38 12.94 -1.23 1.78
N PHE A 39 12.44 -2.13 0.91
CA PHE A 39 11.15 -2.81 1.10
C PHE A 39 11.32 -4.16 1.78
N THR A 40 10.54 -4.37 2.84
CA THR A 40 10.47 -5.63 3.60
C THR A 40 9.77 -6.73 2.81
N ALA A 41 8.74 -6.40 2.03
CA ALA A 41 7.99 -7.37 1.24
C ALA A 41 7.32 -6.73 0.03
N ALA A 42 7.16 -7.54 -1.03
CA ALA A 42 6.27 -7.26 -2.16
C ALA A 42 5.18 -8.33 -2.23
N ILE A 43 3.97 -7.97 -1.83
CA ILE A 43 2.78 -8.81 -1.84
C ILE A 43 2.06 -8.58 -3.16
N THR A 44 2.20 -9.53 -4.09
CA THR A 44 1.70 -9.41 -5.46
C THR A 44 1.57 -10.79 -6.12
N ASN A 45 1.16 -10.80 -7.39
CA ASN A 45 1.10 -12.01 -8.20
C ASN A 45 2.53 -12.54 -8.48
N PRO A 46 2.82 -13.83 -8.19
CA PRO A 46 4.13 -14.40 -8.50
C PRO A 46 4.35 -14.48 -10.02
N GLY A 47 5.53 -14.07 -10.46
CA GLY A 47 5.98 -14.19 -11.84
C GLY A 47 7.42 -14.72 -11.94
N HIS A 48 7.72 -15.44 -13.02
CA HIS A 48 9.06 -15.94 -13.35
C HIS A 48 9.23 -16.10 -14.87
N PHE A 49 10.46 -16.09 -15.35
CA PHE A 49 10.79 -16.49 -16.72
C PHE A 49 11.07 -18.00 -16.77
N ASP A 50 10.64 -18.66 -17.82
CA ASP A 50 11.07 -20.03 -18.13
C ASP A 50 12.38 -20.05 -18.95
N ASP A 51 12.90 -21.25 -19.22
CA ASP A 51 14.13 -21.46 -19.99
C ASP A 51 14.03 -20.96 -21.44
N ALA A 52 12.82 -20.78 -21.96
CA ALA A 52 12.55 -20.22 -23.29
C ALA A 52 12.41 -18.68 -23.27
N GLY A 53 12.61 -18.04 -22.12
CA GLY A 53 12.51 -16.58 -21.96
C GLY A 53 11.07 -16.06 -21.90
N ARG A 54 10.07 -16.91 -21.65
CA ARG A 54 8.67 -16.49 -21.55
C ARG A 54 8.31 -16.13 -20.12
N LEU A 55 7.63 -15.01 -19.92
CA LEU A 55 7.14 -14.58 -18.62
C LEU A 55 5.85 -15.32 -18.24
N HIS A 56 5.92 -16.11 -17.18
CA HIS A 56 4.78 -16.78 -16.56
C HIS A 56 4.33 -16.00 -15.32
N ILE A 57 3.06 -15.63 -15.25
CA ILE A 57 2.45 -14.97 -14.08
C ILE A 57 1.32 -15.86 -13.59
N ARG A 58 1.25 -16.08 -12.27
CA ARG A 58 0.13 -16.76 -11.62
C ARG A 58 -0.60 -15.80 -10.70
N ARG A 59 -1.90 -16.03 -10.51
CA ARG A 59 -2.69 -15.28 -9.53
C ARG A 59 -2.13 -15.55 -8.14
N ARG A 60 -2.10 -14.52 -7.29
CA ARG A 60 -1.76 -14.70 -5.88
C ARG A 60 -2.82 -15.55 -5.17
N VAL A 61 -4.09 -15.24 -5.42
CA VAL A 61 -5.24 -16.03 -5.00
C VAL A 61 -5.62 -17.00 -6.12
N PRO A 62 -5.50 -18.32 -5.90
CA PRO A 62 -5.80 -19.32 -6.92
C PRO A 62 -7.30 -19.33 -7.27
N PRO A 63 -7.69 -19.58 -8.53
CA PRO A 63 -9.09 -19.69 -8.93
C PRO A 63 -9.90 -20.74 -8.16
N GLU A 64 -9.23 -21.81 -7.72
CA GLU A 64 -9.82 -22.93 -6.99
C GLU A 64 -10.26 -22.55 -5.57
N GLU A 65 -9.61 -21.53 -5.00
CA GLU A 65 -9.90 -20.99 -3.66
C GLU A 65 -10.05 -19.46 -3.74
N PRO A 66 -11.16 -18.97 -4.34
CA PRO A 66 -11.36 -17.53 -4.48
C PRO A 66 -11.50 -16.87 -3.12
N HIS A 67 -10.92 -15.68 -2.97
CA HIS A 67 -10.86 -14.94 -1.71
C HIS A 67 -12.22 -14.47 -1.16
N GLY A 68 -13.33 -14.65 -1.89
CA GLY A 68 -14.70 -14.38 -1.41
C GLY A 68 -14.97 -12.92 -1.01
N CYS A 69 -14.19 -11.96 -1.50
CA CYS A 69 -14.31 -10.57 -1.07
C CYS A 69 -15.50 -9.90 -1.76
N THR A 70 -16.39 -9.30 -0.96
CA THR A 70 -17.59 -8.59 -1.44
C THR A 70 -17.34 -7.11 -1.76
N MET A 71 -16.11 -6.62 -1.53
CA MET A 71 -15.73 -5.20 -1.72
C MET A 71 -15.31 -4.85 -3.15
N GLY A 72 -15.49 -5.77 -4.10
CA GLY A 72 -15.12 -5.55 -5.51
C GLY A 72 -13.61 -5.63 -5.80
N CYS A 73 -12.86 -6.44 -5.04
CA CYS A 73 -11.44 -6.68 -5.34
C CYS A 73 -11.24 -7.46 -6.64
N ALA A 74 -10.07 -7.28 -7.26
CA ALA A 74 -9.65 -8.08 -8.40
C ALA A 74 -9.53 -9.55 -8.00
N LEU A 75 -9.98 -10.46 -8.87
CA LEU A 75 -10.09 -11.89 -8.56
C LEU A 75 -8.74 -12.48 -8.13
N ASN A 76 -7.64 -11.99 -8.70
CA ASN A 76 -6.31 -12.52 -8.47
C ASN A 76 -5.66 -12.09 -7.15
N ILE A 77 -6.15 -11.04 -6.48
CA ILE A 77 -5.64 -10.57 -5.19
C ILE A 77 -6.67 -9.68 -4.47
N CYS A 78 -6.96 -10.02 -3.20
CA CYS A 78 -7.68 -9.12 -2.31
C CYS A 78 -6.68 -8.36 -1.42
N LYS A 79 -6.30 -7.15 -1.83
CA LYS A 79 -5.34 -6.33 -1.08
C LYS A 79 -5.74 -6.15 0.40
N GLY A 80 -7.03 -5.96 0.69
CA GLY A 80 -7.47 -5.81 2.09
C GLY A 80 -7.26 -7.06 2.96
N GLN A 81 -7.45 -8.26 2.40
CA GLN A 81 -7.15 -9.51 3.11
C GLN A 81 -5.66 -9.72 3.27
N GLU A 82 -4.88 -9.47 2.22
CA GLU A 82 -3.42 -9.54 2.26
C GLU A 82 -2.81 -8.59 3.30
N LEU A 83 -3.31 -7.36 3.37
CA LEU A 83 -2.92 -6.40 4.40
C LEU A 83 -3.27 -6.94 5.80
N SER A 84 -4.48 -7.48 5.98
CA SER A 84 -4.91 -8.02 7.28
C SER A 84 -4.05 -9.22 7.72
N GLN A 85 -3.72 -10.12 6.80
CA GLN A 85 -2.83 -11.25 7.03
C GLN A 85 -1.40 -10.81 7.31
N TYR A 86 -0.93 -9.78 6.61
CA TYR A 86 0.37 -9.20 6.88
C TYR A 86 0.43 -8.70 8.33
N LEU A 87 -0.51 -7.86 8.73
CA LEU A 87 -0.55 -7.25 10.05
C LEU A 87 -0.75 -8.28 11.19
N SER A 88 -1.50 -9.36 10.97
CA SER A 88 -1.79 -10.37 12.01
C SER A 88 -0.56 -11.16 12.47
N THR A 89 0.55 -11.09 11.73
CA THR A 89 1.78 -11.83 12.01
C THR A 89 2.91 -10.92 12.54
N ARG A 90 2.61 -9.64 12.85
CA ARG A 90 3.57 -8.67 13.39
C ARG A 90 3.09 -8.11 14.73
N PRO A 91 4.00 -7.54 15.54
CA PRO A 91 3.62 -6.62 16.61
C PRO A 91 2.76 -5.48 16.06
N PRO A 92 1.87 -4.88 16.88
CA PRO A 92 1.08 -3.73 16.47
C PRO A 92 1.96 -2.57 15.99
N PHE A 93 1.60 -1.98 14.86
CA PHE A 93 2.21 -0.74 14.39
C PHE A 93 1.55 0.46 15.06
N ASN A 94 2.34 1.49 15.38
CA ASN A 94 1.80 2.74 15.94
C ASN A 94 0.88 3.47 14.94
N GLN A 95 1.22 3.40 13.65
CA GLN A 95 0.49 4.03 12.56
C GLN A 95 0.82 3.33 11.24
N ILE A 96 -0.18 3.18 10.38
CA ILE A 96 -0.05 2.73 9.00
C ILE A 96 -0.31 3.93 8.08
N ILE A 97 0.58 4.13 7.09
CA ILE A 97 0.37 5.07 5.99
C ILE A 97 0.14 4.25 4.72
N TYR A 98 -1.07 4.26 4.19
CA TYR A 98 -1.43 3.56 2.96
C TYR A 98 -1.46 4.53 1.78
N VAL A 99 -0.61 4.32 0.77
CA VAL A 99 -0.57 5.16 -0.44
C VAL A 99 -1.13 4.37 -1.62
N GLY A 100 -2.18 4.88 -2.25
CA GLY A 100 -2.89 4.18 -3.34
C GLY A 100 -3.60 5.11 -4.31
N ASP A 101 -4.08 4.57 -5.41
CA ASP A 101 -4.75 5.35 -6.46
C ASP A 101 -5.91 4.61 -7.15
N GLY A 102 -5.88 3.28 -7.17
CA GLY A 102 -6.86 2.44 -7.86
C GLY A 102 -8.07 2.09 -7.01
N THR A 103 -9.16 1.66 -7.65
CA THR A 103 -10.34 1.14 -6.93
C THR A 103 -10.02 -0.08 -6.06
N ASN A 104 -9.04 -0.88 -6.46
CA ASN A 104 -8.57 -2.04 -5.69
C ASN A 104 -7.85 -1.67 -4.37
N ASP A 105 -7.58 -0.38 -4.13
CA ASP A 105 -7.05 0.15 -2.87
C ASP A 105 -8.16 0.53 -1.87
N PHE A 106 -9.44 0.48 -2.26
CA PHE A 106 -10.53 0.74 -1.32
C PHE A 106 -10.64 -0.33 -0.23
N CYS A 107 -10.51 -1.61 -0.59
CA CYS A 107 -10.62 -2.69 0.39
C CYS A 107 -9.56 -2.62 1.51
N PRO A 108 -8.26 -2.39 1.24
CA PRO A 108 -7.31 -2.15 2.32
C PRO A 108 -7.57 -0.85 3.08
N ALA A 109 -8.08 0.21 2.44
CA ALA A 109 -8.45 1.45 3.13
C ALA A 109 -9.50 1.23 4.25
N THR A 110 -10.45 0.30 4.07
CA THR A 110 -11.44 -0.03 5.11
C THR A 110 -10.88 -0.88 6.26
N ARG A 111 -9.63 -1.34 6.17
CA ARG A 111 -8.93 -2.05 7.26
C ARG A 111 -8.14 -1.12 8.16
N LEU A 112 -7.95 0.12 7.74
CA LEU A 112 -7.22 1.13 8.50
C LEU A 112 -8.05 1.63 9.68
N SER A 113 -7.37 1.89 10.80
CA SER A 113 -7.92 2.44 12.02
C SER A 113 -7.95 3.97 12.01
N SER A 114 -8.51 4.59 13.05
CA SER A 114 -8.57 6.05 13.18
C SER A 114 -7.22 6.72 13.48
N THR A 115 -6.17 5.95 13.81
CA THR A 115 -4.81 6.46 13.98
C THR A 115 -4.00 6.39 12.69
N ASP A 116 -4.54 5.74 11.65
CA ASP A 116 -3.87 5.50 10.39
C ASP A 116 -4.16 6.61 9.37
N LEU A 117 -3.38 6.61 8.29
CA LEU A 117 -3.45 7.58 7.22
C LEU A 117 -3.66 6.89 5.87
N LEU A 118 -4.70 7.32 5.15
CA LEU A 118 -4.92 6.97 3.76
C LEU A 118 -4.49 8.14 2.87
N LEU A 119 -3.61 7.85 1.91
CA LEU A 119 -3.16 8.77 0.87
C LEU A 119 -3.70 8.34 -0.50
N PRO A 120 -4.95 8.70 -0.86
CA PRO A 120 -5.49 8.44 -2.19
C PRO A 120 -4.98 9.50 -3.18
N ARG A 121 -4.55 9.06 -4.36
CA ARG A 121 -4.04 9.97 -5.40
C ARG A 121 -5.17 10.81 -5.99
N LEU A 122 -5.01 12.12 -6.02
CA LEU A 122 -5.91 13.06 -6.68
C LEU A 122 -6.13 12.67 -8.14
N ASP A 123 -7.34 12.93 -8.61
CA ASP A 123 -7.78 12.69 -10.00
C ASP A 123 -7.71 11.22 -10.43
N LYS A 124 -7.60 10.29 -9.47
CA LYS A 124 -7.65 8.84 -9.66
C LYS A 124 -8.85 8.22 -8.98
N ALA A 125 -9.08 6.94 -9.31
CA ALA A 125 -10.33 6.27 -9.02
C ALA A 125 -10.66 6.23 -7.53
N LEU A 126 -9.69 5.91 -6.66
CA LEU A 126 -9.92 5.89 -5.21
C LEU A 126 -10.35 7.26 -4.67
N ALA A 127 -9.61 8.32 -5.00
CA ALA A 127 -9.94 9.68 -4.55
C ALA A 127 -11.30 10.13 -5.07
N ASN A 128 -11.61 9.85 -6.35
CA ASN A 128 -12.89 10.19 -6.95
C ASN A 128 -14.05 9.46 -6.27
N THR A 129 -13.90 8.17 -5.98
CA THR A 129 -14.90 7.38 -5.25
C THR A 129 -15.13 7.93 -3.85
N LEU A 130 -14.08 8.19 -3.08
CA LEU A 130 -14.21 8.71 -1.71
C LEU A 130 -14.85 10.10 -1.67
N ARG A 131 -14.58 10.96 -2.66
CA ARG A 131 -15.17 12.31 -2.74
C ARG A 131 -16.62 12.33 -3.19
N THR A 132 -17.01 11.41 -4.08
CA THR A 132 -18.35 11.41 -4.70
C THR A 132 -19.33 10.42 -4.05
N ASN A 133 -18.83 9.50 -3.23
CA ASN A 133 -19.65 8.52 -2.52
C ASN A 133 -19.44 8.59 -0.99
N PRO A 134 -20.24 9.41 -0.27
CA PRO A 134 -20.13 9.55 1.18
C PRO A 134 -20.34 8.25 1.96
N ALA A 135 -21.11 7.30 1.43
CA ALA A 135 -21.29 6.00 2.09
C ALA A 135 -19.98 5.22 2.12
N MET A 136 -19.27 5.17 1.00
CA MET A 136 -17.96 4.54 0.93
C MET A 136 -16.90 5.27 1.74
N ALA A 137 -16.93 6.61 1.76
CA ALA A 137 -16.03 7.40 2.59
C ALA A 137 -16.17 7.07 4.09
N ARG A 138 -17.40 6.83 4.57
CA ARG A 138 -17.67 6.47 5.97
C ARG A 138 -17.13 5.09 6.37
N GLU A 139 -16.87 4.20 5.41
CA GLU A 139 -16.24 2.90 5.69
C GLU A 139 -14.74 3.03 5.98
N VAL A 140 -14.12 4.16 5.65
CA VAL A 140 -12.71 4.46 5.92
C VAL A 140 -12.61 5.24 7.23
N LYS A 141 -12.04 4.60 8.27
CA LYS A 141 -11.85 5.22 9.58
C LYS A 141 -10.60 6.10 9.66
N ALA A 142 -9.61 5.82 8.81
CA ALA A 142 -8.36 6.56 8.74
C ALA A 142 -8.57 8.02 8.34
N GLU A 143 -7.63 8.86 8.75
CA GLU A 143 -7.51 10.20 8.19
C GLU A 143 -7.20 10.10 6.68
N ILE A 144 -7.81 10.96 5.87
CA ILE A 144 -7.64 10.96 4.42
C ILE A 144 -6.94 12.25 4.00
N LEU A 145 -5.70 12.16 3.52
CA LEU A 145 -4.97 13.27 2.91
C LEU A 145 -4.64 12.94 1.46
N TYR A 146 -4.94 13.84 0.54
CA TYR A 146 -4.79 13.54 -0.89
C TYR A 146 -3.40 13.90 -1.40
N TRP A 147 -2.85 13.11 -2.32
CA TRP A 147 -1.55 13.39 -2.95
C TRP A 147 -1.67 13.51 -4.47
N ARG A 148 -0.85 14.35 -5.11
CA ARG A 148 -0.80 14.50 -6.57
C ARG A 148 0.44 13.83 -7.17
N ASP A 149 1.56 14.04 -6.49
CA ASP A 149 2.89 13.63 -6.91
C ASP A 149 3.73 13.18 -5.69
N GLY A 150 4.97 12.81 -6.00
CA GLY A 150 5.88 12.29 -5.01
C GLY A 150 6.33 13.29 -3.95
N ASP A 151 6.13 14.60 -4.16
CA ASP A 151 6.58 15.66 -3.26
C ASP A 151 5.51 15.89 -2.19
N THR A 152 4.23 15.85 -2.57
CA THR A 152 3.12 15.88 -1.59
C THR A 152 3.23 14.73 -0.58
N VAL A 153 3.59 13.53 -1.06
CA VAL A 153 3.79 12.37 -0.16
C VAL A 153 4.98 12.59 0.78
N LEU A 154 6.07 13.18 0.29
CA LEU A 154 7.25 13.48 1.09
C LEU A 154 6.93 14.48 2.20
N GLU A 155 6.19 15.54 1.89
CA GLU A 155 5.76 16.56 2.86
C GLU A 155 4.92 15.95 3.98
N ILE A 156 3.88 15.19 3.61
CA ILE A 156 3.00 14.52 4.58
C ILE A 156 3.79 13.57 5.49
N VAL A 157 4.65 12.72 4.91
CA VAL A 157 5.50 11.81 5.69
C VAL A 157 6.42 12.57 6.63
N ARG A 158 7.04 13.65 6.17
CA ARG A 158 7.93 14.49 6.98
C ARG A 158 7.20 15.07 8.18
N GLU A 159 5.98 15.57 7.99
CA GLU A 159 5.15 16.05 9.10
C GLU A 159 4.85 14.95 10.12
N ARG A 160 4.50 13.74 9.67
CA ARG A 160 4.22 12.60 10.56
C ARG A 160 5.45 12.15 11.35
N VAL A 161 6.59 12.04 10.70
CA VAL A 161 7.86 11.68 11.36
C VAL A 161 8.21 12.71 12.44
N LEU A 162 8.07 14.01 12.14
CA LEU A 162 8.32 15.06 13.12
C LEU A 162 7.35 15.01 14.31
N GLN A 163 6.07 14.77 14.06
CA GLN A 163 5.05 14.62 15.11
C GLN A 163 5.38 13.45 16.06
N GLN A 164 5.77 12.29 15.50
CA GLN A 164 6.15 11.12 16.31
C GLN A 164 7.40 11.40 17.16
N ALA A 165 8.42 12.04 16.59
CA ALA A 165 9.64 12.38 17.31
C ALA A 165 9.40 13.35 18.48
N VAL A 166 8.41 14.26 18.37
CA VAL A 166 8.01 15.15 19.46
C VAL A 166 7.30 14.38 20.58
N ILE A 167 6.40 13.45 20.22
CA ILE A 167 5.68 12.61 21.18
C ILE A 167 6.64 11.71 21.96
N GLU A 168 7.64 11.15 21.29
CA GLU A 168 8.66 10.29 21.91
C GLU A 168 9.58 11.06 22.87
N LYS A 169 9.94 12.30 22.56
CA LYS A 169 10.78 13.16 23.43
C LYS A 169 10.04 13.75 24.62
N GLY A 170 8.70 13.80 24.57
CA GLY A 170 7.85 14.30 25.65
C GLY A 170 7.41 13.23 26.65
N ARG A 171 7.79 11.96 26.43
CA ARG A 171 7.62 10.83 27.36
C ARG A 171 8.89 10.60 28.15
#